data_AF-A0A922HNS6-F1
#
_entry.id   AF-A0A922HNS6-F1
#
_cell.length_a   1.000
_cell.length_b   1.000
_cell.length_c   1.000
_cell.angle_alpha   90.00
_cell.angle_beta   90.00
_cell.angle_gamma   90.00
#
_symmetry.space_group_name_H-M   'P 1'
#
loop_
_entity.id
_entity.type
_entity.pdbx_description
1 polymer ?
#
loop_
_entity_poly.entity_id
_entity_poly.type
_entity_poly.pdbx_seq_one_letter_code
_entity_poly.pdbx_strand_id
1 'polypeptide(L)'
;MSSTLINRQSGDRPPHSSSTSSSSSSSMNTQTLSQQQQQQQQQSHANVVRKPSVDNVDSDGEDKLIDESNIEDLVKELPQSSDKTVQFLDNMLAVLPNRWRNYIVRSIFTLLMVIGFGLVIYWGPLALMILTLCIQVKCFQEIIAIGYSVYRVHGLPWFRSLSWYMLITSNYFFYAESLVEYFALVLKKPNIMQPLISYHRFISFTLYVIGFVWFVLSLVKRYYLRQFSLFAWTHVTLLIVVTQSYLIIQNMFEGLIWFIVPVSMIVINDSMAYLFGFFFGKTPLIKLSPKKTWEGFIGGVISTVILGMIVSHLLCGYQFFVCPIESYDPIERVFKCTPSKLFQLTEYCLPETLQFIFKIFGLPQTISIYPFVLHSLALSLFSSIIGPFGGFFASGFKRAFKIKDFGDVIPGHGGLVDRFDCQYLMASFVNVYIYSFVRAPNPTKILHLIYQLKPEDQMNIYHMLQEHLNLTIN
;
A
#
# COMPACT_ATOMS: atom_id res chain seq x y z
N MET A 1 9.31 43.90 -42.70
CA MET A 1 8.35 43.04 -43.42
C MET A 1 7.09 43.02 -42.55
N SER A 2 6.23 44.05 -42.67
CA SER A 2 5.05 44.10 -43.58
C SER A 2 3.90 43.24 -43.02
N SER A 3 2.67 43.71 -42.71
CA SER A 3 1.99 45.00 -42.96
C SER A 3 0.63 45.07 -42.20
N THR A 4 0.23 46.29 -41.78
CA THR A 4 -1.12 46.96 -41.88
C THR A 4 -2.37 46.32 -41.20
N LEU A 5 -2.99 46.88 -40.14
CA LEU A 5 -3.92 48.05 -40.03
C LEU A 5 -5.18 48.01 -40.94
N ILE A 6 -6.38 48.13 -40.37
CA ILE A 6 -7.39 49.19 -40.64
C ILE A 6 -8.67 49.00 -39.78
N ASN A 7 -9.16 50.13 -39.27
CA ASN A 7 -10.34 50.39 -38.45
C ASN A 7 -11.38 51.16 -39.30
N ARG A 8 -12.69 51.01 -39.07
CA ARG A 8 -13.80 51.90 -39.53
C ARG A 8 -15.08 51.51 -38.75
N GLN A 9 -15.53 52.20 -37.70
CA GLN A 9 -16.24 53.48 -37.54
C GLN A 9 -17.63 53.63 -38.22
N SER A 10 -18.66 53.67 -37.34
CA SER A 10 -19.74 54.68 -37.14
C SER A 10 -20.91 54.89 -38.11
N GLY A 11 -22.09 55.10 -37.50
CA GLY A 11 -23.31 55.77 -38.00
C GLY A 11 -24.58 55.00 -37.59
N ASP A 12 -25.68 55.56 -37.08
CA ASP A 12 -26.07 56.93 -36.76
C ASP A 12 -27.39 56.91 -35.92
N ARG A 13 -27.77 58.10 -35.43
CA ARG A 13 -28.77 58.48 -34.40
C ARG A 13 -30.29 58.23 -34.65
N PRO A 14 -31.17 58.49 -33.62
CA PRO A 14 -32.64 58.25 -33.58
C PRO A 14 -33.42 59.48 -34.09
N PRO A 15 -34.77 59.65 -33.94
CA PRO A 15 -35.39 60.04 -32.63
C PRO A 15 -36.92 59.77 -32.43
N HIS A 16 -37.42 60.14 -31.23
CA HIS A 16 -38.76 60.70 -30.87
C HIS A 16 -40.05 59.85 -31.11
N SER A 17 -41.12 59.87 -30.30
CA SER A 17 -41.56 60.69 -29.15
C SER A 17 -42.87 60.15 -28.53
N SER A 18 -43.04 60.36 -27.22
CA SER A 18 -44.26 60.81 -26.48
C SER A 18 -45.59 60.05 -26.67
N SER A 19 -46.12 59.36 -25.65
CA SER A 19 -47.10 59.86 -24.64
C SER A 19 -48.49 60.12 -25.25
N THR A 20 -49.65 59.83 -24.64
CA THR A 20 -50.11 60.00 -23.25
C THR A 20 -51.57 59.51 -23.18
N SER A 21 -52.03 59.09 -21.98
CA SER A 21 -53.38 59.31 -21.38
C SER A 21 -54.64 58.84 -22.15
N SER A 22 -55.77 58.40 -21.57
CA SER A 22 -56.33 58.32 -20.22
C SER A 22 -57.76 57.74 -20.42
N SER A 23 -58.30 56.91 -19.53
CA SER A 23 -59.32 57.26 -18.51
C SER A 23 -60.67 56.56 -18.71
N SER A 24 -61.38 56.45 -17.60
CA SER A 24 -62.80 56.11 -17.36
C SER A 24 -63.19 54.63 -17.49
N SER A 25 -63.56 53.86 -16.46
CA SER A 25 -64.40 54.02 -15.25
C SER A 25 -65.78 53.36 -15.40
N SER A 26 -66.16 52.66 -14.32
CA SER A 26 -67.51 52.45 -13.77
C SER A 26 -68.49 51.44 -14.40
N SER A 27 -68.72 50.37 -13.61
CA SER A 27 -69.99 50.00 -12.94
C SER A 27 -71.05 49.10 -13.61
N MET A 28 -71.31 47.99 -12.90
CA MET A 28 -72.62 47.45 -12.45
C MET A 28 -73.67 46.96 -13.46
N ASN A 29 -73.95 45.64 -13.45
CA ASN A 29 -75.17 44.99 -12.90
C ASN A 29 -75.39 43.61 -13.57
N THR A 30 -75.36 42.48 -12.86
CA THR A 30 -76.39 41.86 -12.00
C THR A 30 -77.42 41.04 -12.79
N GLN A 31 -77.36 39.71 -12.62
CA GLN A 31 -78.45 38.71 -12.57
C GLN A 31 -77.77 37.32 -12.67
N THR A 32 -77.26 36.69 -11.60
CA THR A 32 -77.94 36.00 -10.48
C THR A 32 -79.11 35.11 -10.88
N LEU A 33 -78.89 33.79 -10.80
CA LEU A 33 -79.74 32.70 -10.28
C LEU A 33 -79.25 31.42 -10.98
N SER A 34 -78.53 30.47 -10.37
CA SER A 34 -78.76 29.89 -9.05
C SER A 34 -77.48 29.18 -8.55
N GLN A 35 -77.05 29.52 -7.33
CA GLN A 35 -76.26 28.63 -6.50
C GLN A 35 -77.20 27.61 -5.86
N GLN A 36 -76.83 26.33 -5.87
CA GLN A 36 -76.90 25.38 -4.75
C GLN A 36 -76.99 23.95 -5.30
N GLN A 37 -75.86 23.24 -5.33
CA GLN A 37 -75.68 22.00 -4.56
C GLN A 37 -74.33 21.37 -4.91
N GLN A 38 -73.45 21.36 -3.92
CA GLN A 38 -72.30 20.46 -3.86
C GLN A 38 -72.79 19.02 -3.64
N GLN A 39 -71.97 18.08 -4.13
CA GLN A 39 -71.63 16.76 -3.58
C GLN A 39 -71.92 15.56 -4.49
N GLN A 40 -70.95 14.63 -4.42
CA GLN A 40 -70.96 13.22 -4.83
C GLN A 40 -70.44 12.86 -6.24
N GLN A 41 -69.12 12.63 -6.26
CA GLN A 41 -68.48 11.36 -6.60
C GLN A 41 -69.07 10.46 -7.70
N GLN A 42 -68.15 10.11 -8.61
CA GLN A 42 -67.83 8.78 -9.14
C GLN A 42 -68.42 8.32 -10.48
N GLN A 43 -67.49 7.75 -11.28
CA GLN A 43 -67.65 6.83 -12.41
C GLN A 43 -68.08 7.47 -13.75
N SER A 44 -67.57 7.12 -14.93
CA SER A 44 -66.61 6.10 -15.38
C SER A 44 -66.38 6.25 -16.91
N HIS A 45 -65.32 5.61 -17.41
CA HIS A 45 -65.10 5.11 -18.79
C HIS A 45 -64.72 6.04 -19.97
N ALA A 46 -63.46 5.88 -20.43
CA ALA A 46 -63.00 5.42 -21.76
C ALA A 46 -61.49 5.76 -21.89
N ASN A 47 -60.54 4.97 -22.38
CA ASN A 47 -60.57 3.79 -23.24
C ASN A 47 -59.32 2.90 -23.00
N VAL A 48 -59.51 1.61 -23.27
CA VAL A 48 -58.55 0.51 -23.22
C VAL A 48 -57.88 0.33 -24.59
N VAL A 49 -56.55 0.16 -24.62
CA VAL A 49 -55.85 -0.71 -25.59
C VAL A 49 -54.76 -1.50 -24.84
N ARG A 50 -54.82 -2.84 -24.91
CA ARG A 50 -53.87 -3.79 -24.27
C ARG A 50 -52.98 -4.46 -25.32
N LYS A 51 -51.70 -4.69 -24.95
CA LYS A 51 -50.98 -6.00 -24.86
C LYS A 51 -49.45 -5.77 -24.73
N PRO A 52 -48.66 -6.72 -24.19
CA PRO A 52 -48.84 -7.59 -23.02
C PRO A 52 -47.67 -7.50 -22.00
N SER A 53 -47.87 -8.17 -20.88
CA SER A 53 -47.02 -8.37 -19.69
C SER A 53 -45.52 -8.66 -19.90
N VAL A 54 -44.69 -7.88 -19.21
CA VAL A 54 -43.43 -8.32 -18.58
C VAL A 54 -43.52 -7.84 -17.14
N ASP A 55 -43.34 -8.76 -16.19
CA ASP A 55 -43.51 -8.51 -14.76
C ASP A 55 -42.64 -7.33 -14.30
N ASN A 56 -43.30 -6.30 -13.77
CA ASN A 56 -42.66 -5.15 -13.16
C ASN A 56 -41.87 -5.61 -11.95
N VAL A 57 -40.55 -5.50 -12.07
CA VAL A 57 -39.63 -5.39 -10.94
C VAL A 57 -40.09 -4.19 -10.12
N ASP A 58 -40.49 -4.45 -8.88
CA ASP A 58 -40.90 -3.41 -7.95
C ASP A 58 -39.84 -2.31 -7.83
N SER A 59 -40.32 -1.11 -8.15
CA SER A 59 -39.69 0.19 -7.98
C SER A 59 -39.31 0.45 -6.53
N ASP A 60 -38.13 1.05 -6.38
CA ASP A 60 -37.90 2.19 -5.49
C ASP A 60 -38.17 1.99 -3.99
N GLY A 61 -37.17 1.43 -3.31
CA GLY A 61 -36.86 1.77 -1.93
C GLY A 61 -35.63 2.66 -1.91
N GLU A 62 -35.84 3.98 -1.98
CA GLU A 62 -34.91 5.06 -1.65
C GLU A 62 -33.51 4.60 -1.21
N ASP A 63 -32.61 4.41 -2.18
CA ASP A 63 -31.20 4.68 -1.92
C ASP A 63 -31.11 6.18 -1.66
N LYS A 64 -31.29 6.58 -0.40
CA LYS A 64 -30.79 7.85 0.08
C LYS A 64 -29.36 7.94 -0.39
N LEU A 65 -29.16 8.78 -1.41
CA LEU A 65 -27.89 9.42 -1.72
C LEU A 65 -27.20 9.63 -0.39
N ILE A 66 -26.05 8.96 -0.26
CA ILE A 66 -25.08 9.06 0.82
C ILE A 66 -25.39 10.29 1.66
N ASP A 67 -25.94 10.10 2.85
CA ASP A 67 -26.01 11.20 3.80
C ASP A 67 -24.58 11.45 4.26
N GLU A 68 -23.82 12.18 3.43
CA GLU A 68 -22.39 12.43 3.62
C GLU A 68 -22.11 13.02 5.00
N SER A 69 -23.11 13.71 5.57
CA SER A 69 -23.07 14.25 6.92
C SER A 69 -22.91 13.16 7.99
N ASN A 70 -23.68 12.06 7.90
CA ASN A 70 -23.62 10.94 8.82
C ASN A 70 -22.31 10.14 8.69
N ILE A 71 -21.72 10.06 7.50
CA ILE A 71 -20.41 9.42 7.30
C ILE A 71 -19.31 10.27 7.93
N GLU A 72 -19.32 11.58 7.73
CA GLU A 72 -18.34 12.49 8.34
C GLU A 72 -18.35 12.40 9.86
N ASP A 73 -19.53 12.32 10.48
CA ASP A 73 -19.64 12.26 11.93
C ASP A 73 -19.26 10.89 12.51
N LEU A 74 -19.60 9.76 11.86
CA LEU A 74 -19.13 8.44 12.28
C LEU A 74 -17.61 8.25 12.08
N VAL A 75 -17.07 8.83 11.02
CA VAL A 75 -15.63 8.74 10.71
C VAL A 75 -14.81 9.58 11.71
N LYS A 76 -15.39 10.63 12.29
CA LYS A 76 -14.78 11.36 13.42
C LYS A 76 -14.75 10.54 14.71
N GLU A 77 -15.63 9.54 14.89
CA GLU A 77 -15.60 8.64 16.06
C GLU A 77 -14.46 7.62 16.02
N LEU A 78 -13.82 7.41 14.87
CA LEU A 78 -12.60 6.61 14.81
C LEU A 78 -11.54 7.28 15.69
N PRO A 79 -10.76 6.50 16.47
CA PRO A 79 -9.71 7.07 17.30
C PRO A 79 -8.69 7.77 16.39
N GLN A 80 -8.69 9.11 16.44
CA GLN A 80 -7.72 9.97 15.78
C GLN A 80 -6.68 10.41 16.82
N SER A 81 -5.41 10.42 16.41
CA SER A 81 -4.20 10.68 17.20
C SER A 81 -4.42 11.03 18.68
N SER A 82 -4.06 10.11 19.59
CA SER A 82 -4.04 10.36 21.03
C SER A 82 -3.07 11.49 21.39
N ASP A 83 -3.63 12.64 21.77
CA ASP A 83 -2.90 13.87 22.04
C ASP A 83 -2.09 13.85 23.35
N LYS A 84 -2.30 12.91 24.28
CA LYS A 84 -1.79 13.05 25.66
C LYS A 84 -0.26 13.07 25.79
N THR A 85 0.45 12.21 25.05
CA THR A 85 1.92 12.18 25.05
C THR A 85 2.51 13.34 24.25
N VAL A 86 1.83 13.75 23.17
CA VAL A 86 2.20 14.92 22.38
C VAL A 86 2.01 16.20 23.20
N GLN A 87 0.93 16.31 23.97
CA GLN A 87 0.64 17.43 24.88
C GLN A 87 1.70 17.59 25.97
N PHE A 88 2.22 16.49 26.53
CA PHE A 88 3.31 16.56 27.51
C PHE A 88 4.59 17.14 26.89
N LEU A 89 4.96 16.66 25.69
CA LEU A 89 6.10 17.19 24.95
C LEU A 89 5.87 18.63 24.48
N ASP A 90 4.65 18.95 24.05
CA ASP A 90 4.24 20.28 23.60
C ASP A 90 4.30 21.30 24.74
N ASN A 91 3.92 20.92 25.97
CA ASN A 91 4.06 21.76 27.15
C ASN A 91 5.54 22.06 27.47
N MET A 92 6.43 21.09 27.29
CA MET A 92 7.88 21.27 27.46
C MET A 92 8.50 22.13 26.35
N LEU A 93 7.94 22.07 25.14
CA LEU A 93 8.43 22.76 23.94
C LEU A 93 7.65 24.05 23.62
N ALA A 94 6.81 24.54 24.54
CA ALA A 94 5.93 25.69 24.32
C ALA A 94 6.69 27.00 24.00
N VAL A 95 7.95 27.11 24.42
CA VAL A 95 8.83 28.27 24.19
C VAL A 95 9.27 28.39 22.72
N LEU A 96 9.19 27.30 21.94
CA LEU A 96 9.67 27.27 20.56
C LEU A 96 8.58 27.60 19.53
N PRO A 97 8.93 28.22 18.39
CA PRO A 97 7.98 28.44 17.30
C PRO A 97 7.36 27.13 16.80
N ASN A 98 6.07 27.14 16.46
CA ASN A 98 5.29 25.95 16.02
C ASN A 98 6.01 25.10 14.94
N ARG A 99 6.74 25.76 14.04
CA ARG A 99 7.52 25.10 12.97
C ARG A 99 8.66 24.23 13.53
N TRP A 100 9.41 24.74 14.51
CA TRP A 100 10.52 24.04 15.16
C TRP A 100 10.03 22.99 16.16
N ARG A 101 8.91 23.25 16.84
CA ARG A 101 8.27 22.26 17.70
C ARG A 101 7.90 20.99 16.93
N ASN A 102 7.20 21.14 15.80
CA ASN A 102 6.83 20.02 14.93
C ASN A 102 8.05 19.26 14.39
N TYR A 103 9.13 19.97 14.08
CA TYR A 103 10.39 19.36 13.64
C TYR A 103 10.99 18.49 14.75
N ILE A 104 11.13 19.04 15.97
CA ILE A 104 11.72 18.34 17.12
C ILE A 104 10.90 17.11 17.49
N VAL A 105 9.57 17.24 17.59
CA VAL A 105 8.69 16.12 17.92
C VAL A 105 8.86 15.00 16.90
N ARG A 106 8.86 15.32 15.60
CA ARG A 106 9.10 14.34 14.53
C ARG A 106 10.48 13.67 14.67
N SER A 107 11.54 14.45 14.86
CA SER A 107 12.89 13.91 15.01
C SER A 107 13.03 12.96 16.21
N ILE A 108 12.42 13.28 17.36
CA ILE A 108 12.46 12.43 18.57
C ILE A 108 11.79 11.08 18.30
N PHE A 109 10.57 11.09 17.74
CA PHE A 109 9.85 9.85 17.44
C PHE A 109 10.52 9.05 16.33
N THR A 110 11.09 9.70 15.30
CA THR A 110 11.90 9.01 14.29
C THR A 110 13.10 8.32 14.93
N LEU A 111 13.82 8.99 15.82
CA LEU A 111 14.96 8.39 16.53
C LEU A 111 14.51 7.20 17.40
N LEU A 112 13.41 7.35 18.13
CA LEU A 112 12.84 6.27 18.95
C LEU A 112 12.47 5.05 18.09
N MET A 113 11.82 5.26 16.94
CA MET A 113 11.47 4.19 16.01
C MET A 113 12.72 3.50 15.43
N VAL A 114 13.76 4.26 15.07
CA VAL A 114 15.03 3.70 14.57
C VAL A 114 15.73 2.87 15.64
N ILE A 115 15.78 3.35 16.88
CA ILE A 115 16.34 2.60 18.01
C ILE A 115 15.52 1.33 18.27
N GLY A 116 14.19 1.45 18.31
CA GLY A 116 13.29 0.30 18.47
C GLY A 116 13.49 -0.75 17.38
N PHE A 117 13.61 -0.33 16.12
CA PHE A 117 13.88 -1.22 15.00
C PHE A 117 15.27 -1.88 15.10
N GLY A 118 16.29 -1.12 15.51
CA GLY A 118 17.62 -1.66 15.78
C GLY A 118 17.63 -2.74 16.88
N LEU A 119 16.83 -2.55 17.94
CA LEU A 119 16.64 -3.57 18.97
C LEU A 119 15.97 -4.83 18.41
N VAL A 120 14.98 -4.70 17.52
CA VAL A 120 14.35 -5.87 16.89
C VAL A 120 15.33 -6.61 15.98
N ILE A 121 16.15 -5.89 15.20
CA ILE A 121 17.22 -6.49 14.40
C ILE A 121 18.19 -7.28 15.29
N TYR A 122 18.57 -6.72 16.44
CA TYR A 122 19.46 -7.39 17.40
C TYR A 122 18.89 -8.72 17.95
N TRP A 123 17.56 -8.81 18.09
CA TRP A 123 16.89 -10.06 18.49
C TRP A 123 16.85 -11.14 17.40
N GLY A 124 17.25 -10.81 16.17
CA GLY A 124 17.44 -11.75 15.07
C GLY A 124 16.25 -11.89 14.12
N PRO A 125 16.37 -12.80 13.13
CA PRO A 125 15.38 -12.95 12.05
C PRO A 125 13.96 -13.27 12.53
N LEU A 126 13.83 -14.10 13.58
CA LEU A 126 12.53 -14.47 14.13
C LEU A 126 11.75 -13.26 14.66
N ALA A 127 12.44 -12.35 15.35
CA ALA A 127 11.83 -11.14 15.88
C ALA A 127 11.34 -10.22 14.75
N LEU A 128 12.10 -10.13 13.64
CA LEU A 128 11.69 -9.37 12.45
C LEU A 128 10.48 -9.99 11.74
N MET A 129 10.40 -11.33 11.66
CA MET A 129 9.23 -12.02 11.10
C MET A 129 7.98 -11.79 11.98
N ILE A 130 8.11 -11.94 13.30
CA ILE A 130 7.01 -11.67 14.24
C ILE A 130 6.57 -10.21 14.15
N LEU A 131 7.52 -9.27 14.11
CA LEU A 131 7.21 -7.84 13.95
C LEU A 131 6.42 -7.59 12.66
N THR A 132 6.84 -8.21 11.55
CA THR A 132 6.16 -8.08 10.25
C THR A 132 4.71 -8.60 10.32
N LEU A 133 4.48 -9.74 10.97
CA LEU A 133 3.14 -10.28 11.20
C LEU A 133 2.30 -9.39 12.13
N CYS A 134 2.90 -8.84 13.20
CA CYS A 134 2.21 -7.90 14.08
C CYS A 134 1.80 -6.62 13.34
N ILE A 135 2.68 -6.08 12.49
CA ILE A 135 2.39 -4.92 11.65
C ILE A 135 1.24 -5.23 10.69
N GLN A 136 1.31 -6.37 10.01
CA GLN A 136 0.26 -6.84 9.11
C GLN A 136 -1.12 -6.90 9.81
N VAL A 137 -1.20 -7.54 10.97
CA VAL A 137 -2.45 -7.65 11.75
C VAL A 137 -2.98 -6.27 12.13
N LYS A 138 -2.10 -5.34 12.52
CA LYS A 138 -2.49 -3.97 12.88
C LYS A 138 -2.93 -3.14 11.69
N CYS A 139 -2.23 -3.21 10.55
CA CYS A 139 -2.65 -2.56 9.31
C CYS A 139 -4.01 -3.09 8.83
N PHE A 140 -4.22 -4.41 8.88
CA PHE A 140 -5.51 -5.01 8.56
C PHE A 140 -6.62 -4.50 9.48
N GLN A 141 -6.36 -4.44 10.80
CA GLN A 141 -7.31 -3.89 11.77
C GLN A 141 -7.69 -2.44 11.43
N GLU A 142 -6.74 -1.57 11.11
CA GLU A 142 -6.99 -0.16 10.75
C GLU A 142 -7.86 -0.04 9.48
N ILE A 143 -7.52 -0.74 8.40
CA ILE A 143 -8.25 -0.67 7.12
C ILE A 143 -9.66 -1.26 7.25
N ILE A 144 -9.83 -2.38 7.97
CA ILE A 144 -11.14 -2.98 8.20
C ILE A 144 -11.99 -2.12 9.13
N ALA A 145 -11.40 -1.43 10.11
CA ALA A 145 -12.13 -0.53 11.00
C ALA A 145 -12.73 0.65 10.22
N ILE A 146 -12.00 1.22 9.26
CA ILE A 146 -12.53 2.28 8.37
C ILE A 146 -13.69 1.74 7.55
N GLY A 147 -13.51 0.61 6.87
CA GLY A 147 -14.59 -0.03 6.12
C GLY A 147 -15.81 -0.26 7.01
N TYR A 148 -15.63 -0.86 8.18
CA TYR A 148 -16.72 -1.08 9.11
C TYR A 148 -17.40 0.21 9.56
N SER A 149 -16.66 1.28 9.88
CA SER A 149 -17.25 2.56 10.31
C SER A 149 -18.15 3.20 9.24
N VAL A 150 -17.75 3.12 7.97
CA VAL A 150 -18.53 3.61 6.83
C VAL A 150 -19.84 2.82 6.65
N TYR A 151 -19.86 1.53 7.03
CA TYR A 151 -21.02 0.64 6.83
C TYR A 151 -21.74 0.22 8.14
N ARG A 152 -21.30 0.69 9.32
CA ARG A 152 -21.88 0.39 10.65
C ARG A 152 -23.31 0.91 10.80
N VAL A 153 -23.69 1.86 9.95
CA VAL A 153 -25.04 2.44 9.83
C VAL A 153 -26.13 1.36 9.66
N HIS A 154 -25.79 0.14 9.27
CA HIS A 154 -26.77 -0.89 8.88
C HIS A 154 -26.90 -2.10 9.81
N GLY A 155 -26.19 -2.14 10.95
CA GLY A 155 -26.42 -3.15 12.00
C GLY A 155 -26.16 -4.61 11.59
N LEU A 156 -25.21 -4.85 10.69
CA LEU A 156 -24.88 -6.20 10.19
C LEU A 156 -24.17 -7.05 11.27
N PRO A 157 -24.71 -8.23 11.66
CA PRO A 157 -24.05 -9.12 12.62
C PRO A 157 -22.88 -9.88 11.95
N TRP A 158 -21.92 -10.34 12.75
CA TRP A 158 -20.82 -11.26 12.36
C TRP A 158 -19.77 -10.79 11.34
N PHE A 159 -19.94 -9.64 10.67
CA PHE A 159 -18.99 -9.19 9.64
C PHE A 159 -17.54 -9.06 10.14
N ARG A 160 -17.37 -8.54 11.37
CA ARG A 160 -16.04 -8.41 12.00
C ARG A 160 -15.40 -9.80 12.19
N SER A 161 -16.14 -10.76 12.74
CA SER A 161 -15.66 -12.12 12.97
C SER A 161 -15.27 -12.81 11.67
N LEU A 162 -16.07 -12.64 10.61
CA LEU A 162 -15.78 -13.19 9.29
C LEU A 162 -14.51 -12.61 8.68
N SER A 163 -14.27 -11.30 8.84
CA SER A 163 -13.05 -10.66 8.34
C SER A 163 -11.79 -11.16 9.06
N TRP A 164 -11.86 -11.36 10.38
CA TRP A 164 -10.77 -11.97 11.16
C TRP A 164 -10.55 -13.44 10.80
N TYR A 165 -11.63 -14.20 10.55
CA TYR A 165 -11.54 -15.57 10.06
C TYR A 165 -10.78 -15.63 8.73
N MET A 166 -11.15 -14.78 7.77
CA MET A 166 -10.47 -14.72 6.48
C MET A 166 -9.00 -14.30 6.61
N LEU A 167 -8.66 -13.40 7.53
CA LEU A 167 -7.26 -13.07 7.83
C LEU A 167 -6.47 -14.29 8.30
N ILE A 168 -7.00 -15.07 9.24
CA ILE A 168 -6.33 -16.27 9.74
C ILE A 168 -6.15 -17.30 8.63
N THR A 169 -7.20 -17.54 7.83
CA THR A 169 -7.16 -18.46 6.70
C THR A 169 -6.13 -18.04 5.65
N SER A 170 -6.08 -16.75 5.27
CA SER A 170 -5.08 -16.24 4.33
C SER A 170 -3.66 -16.33 4.88
N ASN A 171 -3.45 -16.02 6.17
CA ASN A 171 -2.15 -16.19 6.80
C ASN A 171 -1.70 -17.64 6.78
N TYR A 172 -2.59 -18.58 7.12
CA TYR A 172 -2.27 -19.99 7.04
C TYR A 172 -1.89 -20.41 5.61
N PHE A 173 -2.65 -19.96 4.59
CA PHE A 173 -2.33 -20.26 3.19
C PHE A 173 -0.94 -19.78 2.76
N PHE A 174 -0.60 -18.51 3.01
CA PHE A 174 0.67 -17.94 2.56
C PHE A 174 1.87 -18.37 3.42
N TYR A 175 1.70 -18.47 4.75
CA TYR A 175 2.82 -18.69 5.66
C TYR A 175 3.06 -20.15 6.01
N ALA A 176 2.08 -21.05 5.86
CA ALA A 176 2.28 -22.45 6.21
C ALA A 176 3.44 -23.07 5.42
N GLU A 177 3.58 -22.83 4.11
CA GLU A 177 4.68 -23.42 3.33
C GLU A 177 6.04 -22.86 3.76
N SER A 178 6.15 -21.55 3.98
CA SER A 178 7.44 -20.87 4.24
C SER A 178 7.91 -20.94 5.69
N LEU A 179 6.99 -20.95 6.66
CA LEU A 179 7.36 -21.04 8.09
C LEU A 179 7.62 -22.49 8.52
N VAL A 180 7.18 -23.48 7.73
CA VAL A 180 7.36 -24.90 8.05
C VAL A 180 8.81 -25.31 8.08
N GLU A 181 9.61 -24.89 7.10
CA GLU A 181 11.04 -25.21 7.06
C GLU A 181 11.76 -24.63 8.28
N TYR A 182 11.36 -23.44 8.71
CA TYR A 182 11.90 -22.78 9.90
C TYR A 182 11.44 -23.43 11.22
N PHE A 183 10.13 -23.69 11.37
CA PHE A 183 9.59 -24.30 12.59
C PHE A 183 9.93 -25.78 12.73
N ALA A 184 10.18 -26.50 11.63
CA ALA A 184 10.68 -27.87 11.67
C ALA A 184 12.03 -27.96 12.39
N LEU A 185 12.90 -26.96 12.21
CA LEU A 185 14.19 -26.86 12.91
C LEU A 185 14.02 -26.53 14.40
N VAL A 186 13.08 -25.63 14.73
CA VAL A 186 12.87 -25.15 16.11
C VAL A 186 12.11 -26.14 16.99
N LEU A 187 11.07 -26.79 16.46
CA LEU A 187 10.11 -27.51 17.30
C LEU A 187 10.48 -28.98 17.59
N LYS A 188 11.42 -29.60 16.87
CA LYS A 188 11.91 -31.00 17.07
C LYS A 188 10.80 -32.05 17.40
N LYS A 189 9.53 -31.76 17.11
CA LYS A 189 8.36 -32.58 17.42
C LYS A 189 7.61 -32.86 16.13
N PRO A 190 8.01 -33.91 15.38
CA PRO A 190 7.47 -34.17 14.06
C PRO A 190 5.99 -34.61 14.07
N ASN A 191 5.47 -35.22 15.14
CA ASN A 191 4.28 -36.08 15.00
C ASN A 191 2.92 -35.36 14.92
N ILE A 192 2.75 -34.17 15.51
CA ILE A 192 1.43 -33.48 15.52
C ILE A 192 1.30 -32.49 14.34
N MET A 193 2.40 -31.85 13.95
CA MET A 193 2.36 -30.80 12.92
C MET A 193 2.50 -31.35 11.49
N GLN A 194 3.02 -32.56 11.29
CA GLN A 194 3.21 -33.14 9.95
C GLN A 194 1.96 -33.15 9.06
N PRO A 195 0.76 -33.58 9.51
CA PRO A 195 -0.42 -33.60 8.63
C PRO A 195 -0.88 -32.19 8.23
N LEU A 196 -0.75 -31.22 9.15
CA LEU A 196 -1.12 -29.82 8.91
C LEU A 196 -0.23 -29.18 7.84
N ILE A 197 0.98 -29.72 7.66
CA ILE A 197 1.99 -29.25 6.71
C ILE A 197 1.82 -29.97 5.38
N SER A 198 1.74 -31.30 5.42
CA SER A 198 1.66 -32.14 4.22
C SER A 198 0.42 -31.86 3.39
N TYR A 199 -0.70 -31.52 4.02
CA TYR A 199 -1.96 -31.22 3.36
C TYR A 199 -2.31 -29.72 3.38
N HIS A 200 -1.35 -28.82 3.58
CA HIS A 200 -1.60 -27.39 3.80
C HIS A 200 -2.46 -26.74 2.69
N ARG A 201 -2.24 -27.06 1.40
CA ARG A 201 -3.01 -26.51 0.27
C ARG A 201 -4.48 -26.91 0.35
N PHE A 202 -4.74 -28.18 0.64
CA PHE A 202 -6.09 -28.73 0.74
C PHE A 202 -6.83 -28.19 1.98
N ILE A 203 -6.14 -28.11 3.12
CA ILE A 203 -6.70 -27.55 4.36
C ILE A 203 -7.01 -26.06 4.16
N SER A 204 -6.11 -25.29 3.56
CA SER A 204 -6.32 -23.88 3.27
C SER A 204 -7.53 -23.65 2.35
N PHE A 205 -7.66 -24.45 1.30
CA PHE A 205 -8.82 -24.41 0.41
C PHE A 205 -10.12 -24.72 1.16
N THR A 206 -10.11 -25.75 2.01
CA THR A 206 -11.27 -26.12 2.82
C THR A 206 -11.68 -25.01 3.80
N LEU A 207 -10.72 -24.40 4.49
CA LEU A 207 -10.96 -23.25 5.37
C LEU A 207 -11.54 -22.05 4.59
N TYR A 208 -11.02 -21.76 3.41
CA TYR A 208 -11.56 -20.69 2.57
C TYR A 208 -13.03 -20.97 2.17
N VAL A 209 -13.34 -22.20 1.75
CA VAL A 209 -14.71 -22.62 1.40
C VAL A 209 -15.65 -22.50 2.60
N ILE A 210 -15.21 -22.89 3.80
CA ILE A 210 -16.01 -22.73 5.03
C ILE A 210 -16.33 -21.24 5.27
N GLY A 211 -15.33 -20.36 5.13
CA GLY A 211 -15.53 -18.91 5.26
C GLY A 211 -16.47 -18.36 4.18
N PHE A 212 -16.37 -18.84 2.95
CA PHE A 212 -17.25 -18.44 1.86
C PHE A 212 -18.71 -18.87 2.10
N VAL A 213 -18.93 -20.12 2.53
CA VAL A 213 -20.26 -20.61 2.91
C VAL A 213 -20.80 -19.81 4.10
N TRP A 214 -19.96 -19.51 5.10
CA TRP A 214 -20.34 -18.66 6.23
C TRP A 214 -20.78 -17.25 5.77
N PHE A 215 -20.08 -16.65 4.81
CA PHE A 215 -20.50 -15.39 4.21
C PHE A 215 -21.90 -15.50 3.58
N VAL A 216 -22.12 -16.52 2.73
CA VAL A 216 -23.41 -16.73 2.04
C VAL A 216 -24.55 -16.94 3.05
N LEU A 217 -24.31 -17.72 4.11
CA LEU A 217 -25.30 -17.94 5.17
C LEU A 217 -25.57 -16.68 6.02
N SER A 218 -24.63 -15.74 6.05
CA SER A 218 -24.79 -14.46 6.76
C SER A 218 -25.58 -13.41 5.96
N LEU A 219 -25.97 -13.70 4.71
CA LEU A 219 -26.65 -12.74 3.85
C LEU A 219 -28.04 -12.37 4.39
N VAL A 220 -28.30 -11.08 4.53
CA VAL A 220 -29.58 -10.53 5.01
C VAL A 220 -30.27 -9.80 3.87
N LYS A 221 -31.51 -10.21 3.57
CA LYS A 221 -32.37 -9.54 2.58
C LYS A 221 -32.48 -8.06 2.94
N ARG A 222 -32.30 -7.17 1.95
CA ARG A 222 -32.18 -5.69 2.04
C ARG A 222 -30.76 -5.11 2.08
N TYR A 223 -29.72 -5.89 2.40
CA TYR A 223 -28.35 -5.37 2.53
C TYR A 223 -27.30 -6.04 1.63
N TYR A 224 -27.73 -6.76 0.59
CA TYR A 224 -26.83 -7.54 -0.28
C TYR A 224 -25.68 -6.70 -0.85
N LEU A 225 -25.97 -5.57 -1.49
CA LEU A 225 -24.93 -4.72 -2.10
C LEU A 225 -23.85 -4.35 -1.08
N ARG A 226 -24.25 -3.98 0.14
CA ARG A 226 -23.34 -3.59 1.22
C ARG A 226 -22.53 -4.76 1.74
N GLN A 227 -23.15 -5.93 1.92
CA GLN A 227 -22.44 -7.15 2.33
C GLN A 227 -21.41 -7.59 1.28
N PHE A 228 -21.75 -7.51 0.00
CA PHE A 228 -20.81 -7.78 -1.09
C PHE A 228 -19.69 -6.73 -1.17
N SER A 229 -19.99 -5.43 -1.02
CA SER A 229 -18.95 -4.39 -0.96
C SER A 229 -17.98 -4.60 0.20
N LEU A 230 -18.51 -4.95 1.38
CA LEU A 230 -17.71 -5.25 2.57
C LEU A 230 -16.87 -6.53 2.40
N PHE A 231 -17.44 -7.57 1.80
CA PHE A 231 -16.71 -8.80 1.46
C PHE A 231 -15.57 -8.51 0.48
N ALA A 232 -15.84 -7.73 -0.57
CA ALA A 232 -14.83 -7.27 -1.53
C ALA A 232 -13.75 -6.42 -0.85
N TRP A 233 -14.13 -5.49 0.03
CA TRP A 233 -13.22 -4.69 0.83
C TRP A 233 -12.25 -5.55 1.65
N THR A 234 -12.78 -6.57 2.35
CA THR A 234 -11.96 -7.51 3.10
C THR A 234 -10.98 -8.25 2.19
N HIS A 235 -11.42 -8.75 1.03
CA HIS A 235 -10.54 -9.49 0.11
C HIS A 235 -9.45 -8.61 -0.52
N VAL A 236 -9.79 -7.38 -0.92
CA VAL A 236 -8.81 -6.40 -1.42
C VAL A 236 -7.82 -6.05 -0.32
N THR A 237 -8.29 -5.85 0.92
CA THR A 237 -7.41 -5.58 2.07
C THR A 237 -6.48 -6.76 2.35
N LEU A 238 -6.98 -7.99 2.29
CA LEU A 238 -6.16 -9.20 2.47
C LEU A 238 -5.11 -9.32 1.36
N LEU A 239 -5.50 -9.09 0.10
CA LEU A 239 -4.58 -9.10 -1.03
C LEU A 239 -3.47 -8.06 -0.87
N ILE A 240 -3.79 -6.87 -0.39
CA ILE A 240 -2.78 -5.82 -0.16
C ILE A 240 -1.94 -6.13 1.08
N VAL A 241 -2.54 -6.50 2.21
CA VAL A 241 -1.79 -6.56 3.48
C VAL A 241 -1.06 -7.90 3.65
N VAL A 242 -1.72 -9.03 3.37
CA VAL A 242 -1.16 -10.38 3.58
C VAL A 242 -0.13 -10.72 2.50
N THR A 243 -0.39 -10.39 1.24
CA THR A 243 0.59 -10.66 0.18
C THR A 243 1.85 -9.82 0.40
N GLN A 244 1.74 -8.56 0.81
CA GLN A 244 2.92 -7.72 1.03
C GLN A 244 3.74 -8.20 2.23
N SER A 245 3.10 -8.57 3.34
CA SER A 245 3.82 -9.16 4.48
C SER A 245 4.46 -10.50 4.13
N TYR A 246 3.84 -11.30 3.26
CA TYR A 246 4.44 -12.53 2.74
C TYR A 246 5.69 -12.24 1.91
N LEU A 247 5.62 -11.28 0.97
CA LEU A 247 6.77 -10.89 0.13
C LEU A 247 7.93 -10.32 0.97
N ILE A 248 7.63 -9.54 2.02
CA ILE A 248 8.64 -9.07 2.98
C ILE A 248 9.40 -10.25 3.60
N ILE A 249 8.66 -11.25 4.08
CA ILE A 249 9.25 -12.43 4.71
C ILE A 249 10.04 -13.27 3.69
N GLN A 250 9.56 -13.42 2.45
CA GLN A 250 10.32 -14.04 1.37
C GLN A 250 11.64 -13.33 1.10
N ASN A 251 11.63 -12.00 1.06
CA ASN A 251 12.86 -11.21 0.88
C ASN A 251 13.84 -11.44 2.04
N MET A 252 13.34 -11.57 3.27
CA MET A 252 14.18 -11.87 4.43
C MET A 252 14.86 -13.24 4.33
N PHE A 253 14.18 -14.26 3.78
CA PHE A 253 14.74 -15.61 3.63
C PHE A 253 15.98 -15.65 2.73
N GLU A 254 16.01 -14.83 1.68
CA GLU A 254 17.16 -14.67 0.78
C GLU A 254 18.34 -13.93 1.45
N GLY A 255 18.09 -13.25 2.58
CA GLY A 255 19.07 -12.54 3.40
C GLY A 255 18.47 -11.27 4.00
N LEU A 256 18.80 -10.96 5.26
CA LEU A 256 18.24 -9.79 5.96
C LEU A 256 18.56 -8.46 5.25
N ILE A 257 19.65 -8.40 4.49
CA ILE A 257 20.05 -7.24 3.71
C ILE A 257 18.98 -6.83 2.68
N TRP A 258 18.27 -7.80 2.09
CA TRP A 258 17.17 -7.58 1.15
C TRP A 258 15.92 -7.01 1.80
N PHE A 259 15.85 -6.98 3.14
CA PHE A 259 14.80 -6.31 3.87
C PHE A 259 15.28 -4.97 4.44
N ILE A 260 16.41 -4.97 5.14
CA ILE A 260 16.90 -3.83 5.91
C ILE A 260 17.34 -2.67 5.00
N VAL A 261 18.05 -2.96 3.90
CA VAL A 261 18.52 -1.91 2.99
C VAL A 261 17.34 -1.18 2.32
N PRO A 262 16.37 -1.88 1.68
CA PRO A 262 15.17 -1.26 1.15
C PRO A 262 14.36 -0.43 2.15
N VAL A 263 14.13 -0.97 3.35
CA VAL A 263 13.39 -0.26 4.41
C VAL A 263 14.14 1.02 4.79
N SER A 264 15.47 0.93 4.95
CA SER A 264 16.32 2.08 5.28
C SER A 264 16.29 3.13 4.17
N MET A 265 16.29 2.74 2.90
CA MET A 265 16.21 3.69 1.77
C MET A 265 14.91 4.49 1.79
N ILE A 266 13.76 3.85 2.07
CA ILE A 266 12.47 4.57 2.20
C ILE A 266 12.52 5.55 3.38
N VAL A 267 13.05 5.13 4.52
CA VAL A 267 13.18 5.99 5.72
C VAL A 267 14.11 7.18 5.46
N ILE A 268 15.25 6.94 4.79
CA ILE A 268 16.18 7.98 4.36
C ILE A 268 15.48 8.94 3.39
N ASN A 269 14.75 8.42 2.41
CA ASN A 269 14.06 9.23 1.42
C ASN A 269 13.03 10.17 2.06
N ASP A 270 12.17 9.65 2.94
CA ASP A 270 11.17 10.45 3.64
C ASP A 270 11.80 11.50 4.56
N SER A 271 12.89 11.13 5.27
CA SER A 271 13.61 12.03 6.17
C SER A 271 14.31 13.15 5.41
N MET A 272 15.00 12.82 4.31
CA MET A 272 15.72 13.79 3.49
C MET A 272 14.76 14.66 2.69
N ALA A 273 13.68 14.10 2.14
CA ALA A 273 12.67 14.89 1.45
C ALA A 273 12.01 15.91 2.40
N TYR A 274 11.77 15.53 3.66
CA TYR A 274 11.31 16.47 4.69
C TYR A 274 12.36 17.53 5.02
N LEU A 275 13.64 17.16 5.17
CA LEU A 275 14.73 18.09 5.49
C LEU A 275 14.92 19.14 4.38
N PHE A 276 15.06 18.70 3.13
CA PHE A 276 15.21 19.60 1.98
C PHE A 276 13.92 20.41 1.74
N GLY A 277 12.75 19.81 1.92
CA GLY A 277 11.47 20.52 1.85
C GLY A 277 11.33 21.58 2.95
N PHE A 278 11.86 21.32 4.15
CA PHE A 278 11.83 22.27 5.26
C PHE A 278 12.74 23.48 5.01
N PHE A 279 13.96 23.28 4.50
CA PHE A 279 14.91 24.39 4.29
C PHE A 279 14.71 25.13 2.97
N PHE A 280 14.41 24.40 1.89
CA PHE A 280 14.42 24.93 0.52
C PHE A 280 13.05 24.86 -0.18
N GLY A 281 12.04 24.25 0.44
CA GLY A 281 10.74 24.02 -0.18
C GLY A 281 9.97 25.31 -0.45
N LYS A 282 9.64 25.53 -1.73
CA LYS A 282 8.83 26.67 -2.19
C LYS A 282 7.68 26.23 -3.08
N THR A 283 7.89 25.19 -3.89
CA THR A 283 6.93 24.76 -4.91
C THR A 283 6.23 23.46 -4.52
N PRO A 284 4.89 23.45 -4.37
CA PRO A 284 4.16 22.24 -3.99
C PRO A 284 4.17 21.21 -5.14
N LEU A 285 4.36 19.95 -4.79
CA LEU A 285 4.47 18.84 -5.74
C LEU A 285 3.10 18.39 -6.28
N ILE A 286 2.11 18.25 -5.40
CA ILE A 286 0.76 17.80 -5.77
C ILE A 286 -0.30 18.48 -4.90
N LYS A 287 -1.45 18.86 -5.50
CA LYS A 287 -2.57 19.52 -4.78
C LYS A 287 -3.12 18.67 -3.63
N LEU A 288 -3.09 17.35 -3.79
CA LEU A 288 -3.55 16.39 -2.80
C LEU A 288 -2.69 16.38 -1.51
N SER A 289 -1.43 16.83 -1.61
CA SER A 289 -0.47 16.86 -0.51
C SER A 289 0.34 18.17 -0.55
N PRO A 290 -0.25 19.29 -0.12
CA PRO A 290 0.33 20.63 -0.28
C PRO A 290 1.63 20.84 0.53
N LYS A 291 1.93 19.94 1.48
CA LYS A 291 3.15 19.98 2.30
C LYS A 291 4.36 19.34 1.61
N LYS A 292 4.17 18.56 0.56
CA LYS A 292 5.28 17.93 -0.20
C LYS A 292 5.71 18.88 -1.32
N THR A 293 7.01 19.14 -1.44
CA THR A 293 7.57 20.10 -2.40
C THR A 293 8.47 19.44 -3.43
N TRP A 294 8.62 20.05 -4.61
CA TRP A 294 9.54 19.56 -5.65
C TRP A 294 11.00 19.60 -5.18
N GLU A 295 11.41 20.65 -4.47
CA GLU A 295 12.78 20.76 -3.96
C GLU A 295 13.08 19.66 -2.93
N GLY A 296 12.09 19.32 -2.09
CA GLY A 296 12.18 18.21 -1.17
C GLY A 296 12.30 16.87 -1.90
N PHE A 297 11.48 16.63 -2.92
CA PHE A 297 11.53 15.39 -3.71
C PHE A 297 12.89 15.18 -4.39
N ILE A 298 13.43 16.22 -5.06
CA ILE A 298 14.73 16.13 -5.73
C ILE A 298 15.87 15.91 -4.71
N GLY A 299 15.85 16.63 -3.59
CA GLY A 299 16.82 16.44 -2.51
C GLY A 299 16.74 15.03 -1.89
N GLY A 300 15.54 14.49 -1.76
CA GLY A 300 15.28 13.11 -1.34
C GLY A 300 15.89 12.08 -2.29
N VAL A 301 15.71 12.24 -3.60
CA VAL A 301 16.29 11.35 -4.63
C VAL A 301 17.82 11.32 -4.54
N ILE A 302 18.46 12.49 -4.59
CA ILE A 302 19.93 12.57 -4.57
C ILE A 302 20.49 11.96 -3.26
N SER A 303 19.87 12.30 -2.13
CA SER A 303 20.33 11.81 -0.83
C SER A 303 20.13 10.31 -0.65
N THR A 304 19.00 9.77 -1.13
CA THR A 304 18.69 8.33 -1.03
C THR A 304 19.64 7.49 -1.86
N VAL A 305 20.03 7.96 -3.05
CA VAL A 305 21.02 7.26 -3.88
C VAL A 305 22.38 7.22 -3.17
N ILE A 306 22.87 8.36 -2.71
CA ILE A 306 24.19 8.45 -2.05
C ILE A 306 24.21 7.66 -0.73
N LEU A 307 23.28 7.96 0.18
CA LEU A 307 23.23 7.32 1.49
C LEU A 307 22.83 5.85 1.39
N GLY A 308 21.97 5.49 0.44
CA GLY A 308 21.57 4.11 0.18
C GLY A 308 22.76 3.24 -0.27
N MET A 309 23.62 3.75 -1.15
CA MET A 309 24.86 3.06 -1.54
C MET A 309 25.82 2.92 -0.36
N ILE A 310 25.98 3.97 0.47
CA ILE A 310 26.82 3.92 1.67
C ILE A 310 26.31 2.85 2.65
N VAL A 311 25.02 2.87 2.98
CA VAL A 311 24.41 1.88 3.88
C VAL A 311 24.56 0.46 3.32
N SER A 312 24.36 0.28 2.03
CA SER A 312 24.52 -1.02 1.38
C SER A 312 25.95 -1.54 1.50
N HIS A 313 26.94 -0.68 1.21
CA HIS A 313 28.35 -1.03 1.34
C HIS A 313 28.73 -1.42 2.77
N LEU A 314 28.25 -0.67 3.77
CA LEU A 314 28.51 -0.96 5.18
C LEU A 314 27.91 -2.30 5.62
N LEU A 315 26.67 -2.60 5.21
CA LEU A 315 25.98 -3.82 5.63
C LEU A 315 26.52 -5.08 4.94
N CYS A 316 27.05 -4.98 3.72
CA CYS A 316 27.68 -6.11 3.02
C CYS A 316 28.87 -6.73 3.77
N GLY A 317 29.55 -5.95 4.62
CA GLY A 317 30.69 -6.44 5.39
C GLY A 317 30.33 -7.41 6.53
N TYR A 318 29.04 -7.51 6.90
CA TYR A 318 28.60 -8.32 8.04
C TYR A 318 27.80 -9.54 7.58
N GLN A 319 28.30 -10.73 7.94
CA GLN A 319 27.66 -12.01 7.62
C GLN A 319 26.22 -12.12 8.16
N PHE A 320 25.94 -11.47 9.30
CA PHE A 320 24.60 -11.44 9.89
C PHE A 320 23.53 -10.90 8.95
N PHE A 321 23.85 -9.93 8.09
CA PHE A 321 22.87 -9.36 7.16
C PHE A 321 22.80 -10.11 5.83
N VAL A 322 23.92 -10.71 5.43
CA VAL A 322 24.11 -11.25 4.09
C VAL A 322 23.71 -12.72 3.98
N CYS A 323 23.88 -13.49 5.06
CA CYS A 323 23.61 -14.92 5.03
C CYS A 323 22.10 -15.23 4.92
N PRO A 324 21.71 -16.26 4.14
CA PRO A 324 20.33 -16.73 4.09
C PRO A 324 19.86 -17.24 5.45
N ILE A 325 18.56 -17.09 5.74
CA ILE A 325 17.98 -17.49 7.04
C ILE A 325 18.08 -18.99 7.29
N GLU A 326 18.09 -19.82 6.24
CA GLU A 326 18.26 -21.29 6.35
C GLU A 326 19.56 -21.68 7.10
N SER A 327 20.58 -20.81 7.08
CA SER A 327 21.88 -21.03 7.73
C SER A 327 21.99 -20.48 9.16
N TYR A 328 20.88 -19.97 9.71
CA TYR A 328 20.82 -19.40 11.05
C TYR A 328 20.68 -20.48 12.13
N ASP A 329 21.61 -20.50 13.08
CA ASP A 329 21.50 -21.34 14.28
C ASP A 329 20.72 -20.58 15.37
N PRO A 330 19.50 -21.00 15.75
CA PRO A 330 18.70 -20.29 16.74
C PRO A 330 19.26 -20.38 18.17
N ILE A 331 20.12 -21.36 18.47
CA ILE A 331 20.70 -21.55 19.81
C ILE A 331 21.92 -20.65 19.96
N GLU A 332 22.84 -20.71 19.00
CA GLU A 332 24.07 -19.92 19.03
C GLU A 332 23.87 -18.46 18.57
N ARG A 333 22.75 -18.16 17.88
CA ARG A 333 22.46 -16.85 17.26
C ARG A 333 23.53 -16.41 16.24
N VAL A 334 24.18 -17.37 15.59
CA VAL A 334 25.24 -17.14 14.59
C VAL A 334 24.81 -17.72 13.26
N PHE A 335 25.17 -17.02 12.18
CA PHE A 335 25.05 -17.52 10.81
C PHE A 335 26.31 -18.28 10.42
N LYS A 336 26.17 -19.55 10.02
CA LYS A 336 27.28 -20.38 9.55
C LYS A 336 27.18 -20.51 8.03
N CYS A 337 27.47 -19.43 7.30
CA CYS A 337 27.43 -19.41 5.84
C CYS A 337 28.67 -18.76 5.22
N THR A 338 29.04 -19.20 4.02
CA THR A 338 30.00 -18.49 3.17
C THR A 338 29.23 -17.45 2.33
N PRO A 339 29.58 -16.16 2.42
CA PRO A 339 28.90 -15.13 1.64
C PRO A 339 28.93 -15.42 0.14
N SER A 340 27.79 -15.26 -0.52
CA SER A 340 27.68 -15.40 -1.98
C SER A 340 28.60 -14.41 -2.70
N LYS A 341 28.96 -14.70 -3.96
CA LYS A 341 29.80 -13.83 -4.82
C LYS A 341 29.27 -12.39 -4.90
N LEU A 342 27.95 -12.19 -4.75
CA LEU A 342 27.30 -10.87 -4.70
C LEU A 342 27.81 -9.96 -3.56
N PHE A 343 28.34 -10.57 -2.49
CA PHE A 343 28.76 -9.90 -1.26
C PHE A 343 30.26 -10.08 -1.00
N GLN A 344 31.01 -10.49 -2.01
CA GLN A 344 32.47 -10.52 -1.97
C GLN A 344 33.02 -9.31 -2.72
N LEU A 345 34.08 -8.71 -2.20
CA LEU A 345 34.73 -7.57 -2.85
C LEU A 345 35.26 -8.03 -4.21
N THR A 346 34.81 -7.34 -5.26
CA THR A 346 35.23 -7.60 -6.64
C THR A 346 35.89 -6.34 -7.19
N GLU A 347 36.99 -6.51 -7.91
CA GLU A 347 37.68 -5.40 -8.56
C GLU A 347 37.01 -5.10 -9.91
N TYR A 348 36.60 -3.85 -10.09
CA TYR A 348 36.03 -3.38 -11.34
C TYR A 348 36.99 -2.41 -12.03
N CYS A 349 37.18 -2.61 -13.33
CA CYS A 349 37.85 -1.65 -14.19
C CYS A 349 36.87 -0.53 -14.55
N LEU A 350 37.28 0.72 -14.32
CA LEU A 350 36.50 1.89 -14.74
C LEU A 350 36.34 1.91 -16.27
N PRO A 351 35.24 2.46 -16.83
CA PRO A 351 35.13 2.68 -18.27
C PRO A 351 36.20 3.69 -18.74
N GLU A 352 36.63 3.58 -19.99
CA GLU A 352 37.79 4.31 -20.54
C GLU A 352 37.74 5.83 -20.31
N THR A 353 36.54 6.42 -20.35
CA THR A 353 36.32 7.85 -20.10
C THR A 353 36.67 8.27 -18.66
N LEU A 354 36.33 7.43 -17.68
CA LEU A 354 36.64 7.67 -16.27
C LEU A 354 38.11 7.35 -15.96
N GLN A 355 38.70 6.35 -16.62
CA GLN A 355 40.13 6.07 -16.47
C GLN A 355 40.99 7.26 -16.87
N PHE A 356 40.62 7.96 -17.95
CA PHE A 356 41.33 9.17 -18.39
C PHE A 356 41.31 10.27 -17.31
N ILE A 357 40.14 10.53 -16.73
CA ILE A 357 39.98 11.51 -15.65
C ILE A 357 40.78 11.10 -14.40
N PHE A 358 40.68 9.84 -13.99
CA PHE A 358 41.39 9.33 -12.80
C PHE A 358 42.91 9.37 -12.98
N LYS A 359 43.41 9.12 -14.20
CA LYS A 359 44.82 9.27 -14.54
C LYS A 359 45.30 10.73 -14.42
N ILE A 360 44.47 11.70 -14.79
CA ILE A 360 44.77 13.13 -14.62
C ILE A 360 44.86 13.51 -13.13
N PHE A 361 44.01 12.93 -12.29
CA PHE A 361 43.96 13.20 -10.85
C PHE A 361 44.85 12.29 -9.98
N GLY A 362 45.63 11.38 -10.59
CA GLY A 362 46.53 10.47 -9.86
C GLY A 362 45.82 9.41 -9.00
N LEU A 363 44.58 9.06 -9.34
CA LEU A 363 43.75 8.10 -8.60
C LEU A 363 43.90 6.68 -9.17
N PRO A 364 43.67 5.63 -8.35
CA PRO A 364 43.73 4.24 -8.81
C PRO A 364 42.67 3.93 -9.87
N GLN A 365 43.04 3.19 -10.91
CA GLN A 365 42.17 2.87 -12.06
C GLN A 365 41.20 1.70 -11.80
N THR A 366 41.39 1.00 -10.68
CA THR A 366 40.55 -0.09 -10.21
C THR A 366 39.82 0.34 -8.95
N ILE A 367 38.54 -0.03 -8.86
CA ILE A 367 37.71 0.22 -7.68
C ILE A 367 37.19 -1.11 -7.17
N SER A 368 37.42 -1.38 -5.88
CA SER A 368 36.90 -2.57 -5.19
C SER A 368 35.55 -2.24 -4.57
N ILE A 369 34.47 -2.79 -5.13
CA ILE A 369 33.11 -2.65 -4.59
C ILE A 369 32.42 -4.01 -4.53
N TYR A 370 31.45 -4.12 -3.62
CA TYR A 370 30.55 -5.27 -3.61
C TYR A 370 29.60 -5.19 -4.81
N PRO A 371 29.41 -6.29 -5.57
CA PRO A 371 28.42 -6.33 -6.65
C PRO A 371 27.01 -5.90 -6.20
N PHE A 372 26.64 -6.20 -4.95
CA PHE A 372 25.39 -5.74 -4.33
C PHE A 372 25.19 -4.21 -4.38
N VAL A 373 26.26 -3.40 -4.35
CA VAL A 373 26.14 -1.94 -4.44
C VAL A 373 25.52 -1.51 -5.78
N LEU A 374 25.78 -2.23 -6.87
CA LEU A 374 25.16 -1.97 -8.16
C LEU A 374 23.65 -2.28 -8.13
N HIS A 375 23.25 -3.36 -7.45
CA HIS A 375 21.84 -3.65 -7.22
C HIS A 375 21.19 -2.59 -6.32
N SER A 376 21.91 -2.09 -5.31
CA SER A 376 21.43 -1.03 -4.42
C SER A 376 21.15 0.29 -5.14
N LEU A 377 21.82 0.55 -6.27
CA LEU A 377 21.51 1.70 -7.12
C LEU A 377 20.11 1.58 -7.72
N ALA A 378 19.74 0.40 -8.24
CA ALA A 378 18.39 0.16 -8.75
C ALA A 378 17.34 0.27 -7.62
N LEU A 379 17.64 -0.29 -6.43
CA LEU A 379 16.77 -0.20 -5.26
C LEU A 379 16.55 1.25 -4.79
N SER A 380 17.61 2.07 -4.74
CA SER A 380 17.53 3.46 -4.29
C SER A 380 16.80 4.36 -5.28
N LEU A 381 16.99 4.15 -6.59
CA LEU A 381 16.24 4.86 -7.63
C LEU A 381 14.74 4.54 -7.54
N PHE A 382 14.38 3.26 -7.41
CA PHE A 382 12.99 2.89 -7.24
C PHE A 382 12.39 3.44 -5.94
N SER A 383 13.10 3.29 -4.81
CA SER A 383 12.69 3.75 -3.49
C SER A 383 12.43 5.25 -3.45
N SER A 384 13.25 6.06 -4.15
CA SER A 384 13.13 7.51 -4.12
C SER A 384 12.17 8.09 -5.17
N ILE A 385 12.07 7.48 -6.35
CA ILE A 385 11.23 7.99 -7.43
C ILE A 385 9.81 7.40 -7.35
N ILE A 386 9.70 6.07 -7.27
CA ILE A 386 8.42 5.36 -7.33
C ILE A 386 7.86 5.11 -5.92
N GLY A 387 8.73 4.83 -4.94
CA GLY A 387 8.33 4.61 -3.53
C GLY A 387 7.34 5.65 -2.98
N PRO A 388 7.55 6.97 -3.16
CA PRO A 388 6.65 8.01 -2.64
C PRO A 388 5.22 7.97 -3.20
N PHE A 389 4.99 7.30 -4.34
CA PHE A 389 3.65 7.12 -4.90
C PHE A 389 2.77 6.22 -4.04
N GLY A 390 3.34 5.29 -3.26
CA GLY A 390 2.58 4.56 -2.23
C GLY A 390 1.94 5.52 -1.22
N GLY A 391 2.73 6.49 -0.72
CA GLY A 391 2.24 7.51 0.19
C GLY A 391 1.26 8.51 -0.44
N PHE A 392 1.40 8.81 -1.75
CA PHE A 392 0.40 9.61 -2.47
C PHE A 392 -0.93 8.86 -2.62
N PHE A 393 -0.87 7.56 -2.93
CA PHE A 393 -2.05 6.70 -3.02
C PHE A 393 -2.78 6.62 -1.68
N ALA A 394 -2.07 6.33 -0.59
CA ALA A 394 -2.64 6.30 0.75
C ALA A 394 -3.22 7.66 1.14
N SER A 395 -2.54 8.76 0.83
CA SER A 395 -3.09 10.10 1.03
C SER A 395 -4.38 10.33 0.25
N GLY A 396 -4.46 9.90 -1.01
CA GLY A 396 -5.67 10.01 -1.84
C GLY A 396 -6.83 9.21 -1.30
N PHE A 397 -6.57 7.98 -0.90
CA PHE A 397 -7.55 7.13 -0.22
C PHE A 397 -8.12 7.83 1.01
N LYS A 398 -7.26 8.38 1.87
CA LYS A 398 -7.71 9.10 3.07
C LYS A 398 -8.60 10.29 2.75
N ARG A 399 -8.26 11.08 1.72
CA ARG A 399 -9.09 12.22 1.29
C ARG A 399 -10.43 11.78 0.70
N ALA A 400 -10.49 10.65 0.00
CA ALA A 400 -11.74 10.11 -0.53
C ALA A 400 -12.73 9.74 0.59
N PHE A 401 -12.23 9.20 1.71
CA PHE A 401 -13.06 8.88 2.89
C PHE A 401 -13.15 10.02 3.92
N LYS A 402 -12.71 11.23 3.57
CA LYS A 402 -12.68 12.40 4.46
C LYS A 402 -11.97 12.17 5.81
N ILE A 403 -11.03 11.20 5.85
CA ILE A 403 -10.14 10.94 7.00
C ILE A 403 -8.80 11.65 6.84
N LYS A 404 -8.12 11.85 7.97
CA LYS A 404 -6.77 12.42 8.01
C LYS A 404 -5.68 11.36 8.13
N ASP A 405 -5.90 10.36 8.99
CA ASP A 405 -4.97 9.28 9.34
C ASP A 405 -5.76 7.96 9.41
N PHE A 406 -5.12 6.81 9.15
CA PHE A 406 -5.78 5.50 9.18
C PHE A 406 -6.08 5.00 10.60
N GLY A 407 -5.39 5.55 11.60
CA GLY A 407 -5.53 5.22 13.01
C GLY A 407 -4.66 6.12 13.89
N ASP A 408 -4.51 5.77 15.17
CA ASP A 408 -3.82 6.56 16.19
C ASP A 408 -2.71 5.79 16.93
N VAL A 409 -2.22 4.68 16.34
CA VAL A 409 -1.29 3.74 17.00
C VAL A 409 0.00 4.41 17.48
N ILE A 410 0.52 5.40 16.74
CA ILE A 410 1.74 6.12 17.13
C ILE A 410 1.41 7.60 17.39
N PRO A 411 1.58 8.09 18.63
CA PRO A 411 1.23 9.47 18.98
C PRO A 411 2.03 10.47 18.14
N GLY A 412 1.32 11.43 17.52
CA GLY A 412 1.91 12.44 16.62
C GLY A 412 2.34 11.92 15.23
N HIS A 413 2.19 10.62 14.95
CA HIS A 413 2.67 9.99 13.72
C HIS A 413 1.58 9.28 12.88
N GLY A 414 0.33 9.23 13.35
CA GLY A 414 -0.79 8.65 12.60
C GLY A 414 -0.91 7.13 12.77
N GLY A 415 -1.58 6.48 11.82
CA GLY A 415 -1.79 5.04 11.82
C GLY A 415 -0.53 4.28 11.40
N LEU A 416 -0.56 2.96 11.58
CA LEU A 416 0.50 2.09 11.10
C LEU A 416 0.50 1.99 9.58
N VAL A 417 -0.68 2.00 8.95
CA VAL A 417 -0.81 2.01 7.47
C VAL A 417 -0.16 3.26 6.87
N ASP A 418 -0.23 4.40 7.57
CA ASP A 418 0.43 5.66 7.16
C ASP A 418 1.97 5.57 7.11
N ARG A 419 2.56 4.52 7.69
CA ARG A 419 4.02 4.33 7.78
C ARG A 419 4.53 3.23 6.86
N PHE A 420 3.66 2.31 6.48
CA PHE A 420 3.98 1.15 5.65
C PHE A 420 3.45 1.24 4.23
N ASP A 421 2.74 2.31 3.87
CA ASP A 421 2.21 2.55 2.51
C ASP A 421 3.30 2.54 1.42
N CYS A 422 4.41 3.23 1.62
CA CYS A 422 5.57 3.20 0.73
C CYS A 422 6.33 1.87 0.82
N GLN A 423 6.34 1.24 2.00
CA GLN A 423 7.06 -0.01 2.24
C GLN A 423 6.44 -1.21 1.52
N TYR A 424 5.10 -1.24 1.38
CA TYR A 424 4.41 -2.28 0.63
C TYR A 424 4.84 -2.27 -0.85
N LEU A 425 4.88 -1.09 -1.47
CA LEU A 425 5.33 -0.98 -2.86
C LEU A 425 6.82 -1.36 -3.00
N MET A 426 7.65 -0.99 -2.02
CA MET A 426 9.06 -1.38 -1.99
C MET A 426 9.26 -2.90 -1.84
N ALA A 427 8.50 -3.55 -0.95
CA ALA A 427 8.61 -4.99 -0.70
C ALA A 427 8.33 -5.83 -1.96
N SER A 428 7.27 -5.47 -2.68
CA SER A 428 6.93 -6.09 -3.97
C SER A 428 8.05 -5.93 -4.99
N PHE A 429 8.58 -4.71 -5.12
CA PHE A 429 9.66 -4.45 -6.07
C PHE A 429 10.91 -5.24 -5.75
N VAL A 430 11.34 -5.27 -4.49
CA VAL A 430 12.52 -6.03 -4.07
C VAL A 430 12.34 -7.51 -4.39
N ASN A 431 11.16 -8.08 -4.13
CA ASN A 431 10.90 -9.47 -4.44
C ASN A 431 11.02 -9.75 -5.94
N VAL A 432 10.31 -8.97 -6.77
CA VAL A 432 10.38 -9.08 -8.24
C VAL A 432 11.82 -8.90 -8.72
N TYR A 433 12.56 -7.94 -8.15
CA TYR A 433 13.94 -7.65 -8.51
C TYR A 433 14.87 -8.83 -8.21
N ILE A 434 14.74 -9.44 -7.02
CA ILE A 434 15.53 -10.62 -6.64
C ILE A 434 15.25 -11.77 -7.59
N TYR A 435 13.96 -12.11 -7.81
CA TYR A 435 13.58 -13.22 -8.69
C TYR A 435 13.97 -13.00 -10.16
N SER A 436 14.04 -11.74 -10.61
CA SER A 436 14.36 -11.43 -12.01
C SER A 436 15.87 -11.32 -12.28
N PHE A 437 16.63 -10.71 -11.36
CA PHE A 437 18.02 -10.30 -11.62
C PHE A 437 19.06 -10.94 -10.71
N VAL A 438 18.66 -11.52 -9.58
CA VAL A 438 19.60 -11.97 -8.53
C VAL A 438 19.57 -13.48 -8.37
N ARG A 439 18.37 -14.07 -8.33
CA ARG A 439 18.19 -15.48 -8.02
C ARG A 439 18.68 -16.35 -9.17
N ALA A 440 19.87 -16.92 -9.00
CA ALA A 440 20.36 -17.98 -9.87
C ALA A 440 19.67 -19.31 -9.54
N PRO A 441 19.50 -20.23 -10.51
CA PRO A 441 18.99 -21.57 -10.24
C PRO A 441 19.93 -22.30 -9.26
N ASN A 442 19.40 -22.74 -8.11
CA ASN A 442 20.19 -23.51 -7.15
C ASN A 442 20.30 -24.97 -7.65
N PRO A 443 21.51 -25.47 -7.99
CA PRO A 443 21.70 -26.82 -8.53
C PRO A 443 21.21 -27.90 -7.57
N THR A 444 21.27 -27.68 -6.25
CA THR A 444 20.78 -28.63 -5.24
C THR A 444 19.25 -28.72 -5.26
N LYS A 445 18.54 -27.60 -5.47
CA LYS A 445 17.08 -27.60 -5.62
C LYS A 445 16.66 -28.32 -6.92
N ILE A 446 17.41 -28.11 -8.01
CA ILE A 446 17.20 -28.85 -9.27
C ILE A 446 17.41 -30.34 -9.04
N LEU A 447 18.48 -30.73 -8.35
CA LEU A 447 18.77 -32.13 -8.07
C LEU A 447 17.69 -32.79 -7.21
N HIS A 448 17.16 -32.08 -6.21
CA HIS A 448 16.04 -32.57 -5.40
C HIS A 448 14.76 -32.77 -6.21
N LEU A 449 14.45 -31.85 -7.13
CA LEU A 449 13.34 -32.01 -8.07
C LEU A 449 13.54 -33.24 -8.96
N ILE A 450 14.77 -33.46 -9.44
CA ILE A 450 15.12 -34.67 -10.20
C ILE A 450 14.88 -35.92 -9.35
N TYR A 451 15.30 -35.94 -8.08
CA TYR A 451 15.09 -37.09 -7.19
C TYR A 451 13.61 -37.39 -6.87
N GLN A 452 12.72 -36.41 -7.00
CA GLN A 452 11.28 -36.62 -6.84
C GLN A 452 10.61 -37.25 -8.07
N LEU A 453 11.28 -37.26 -9.23
CA LEU A 453 10.77 -37.89 -10.44
C LEU A 453 10.87 -39.42 -10.37
N LYS A 454 10.12 -40.09 -11.26
CA LYS A 454 10.25 -41.55 -11.42
C LYS A 454 11.65 -41.91 -11.93
N PRO A 455 12.17 -43.12 -11.63
CA PRO A 455 13.50 -43.54 -12.09
C PRO A 455 13.71 -43.43 -13.62
N GLU A 456 12.66 -43.68 -14.40
CA GLU A 456 12.67 -43.56 -15.87
C GLU A 456 12.93 -42.11 -16.32
N ASP A 457 12.24 -41.15 -15.70
CA ASP A 457 12.37 -39.72 -15.99
C ASP A 457 13.74 -39.19 -15.53
N GLN A 458 14.26 -39.69 -14.42
CA GLN A 458 15.61 -39.37 -13.94
C GLN A 458 16.68 -39.79 -14.97
N MET A 459 16.55 -40.99 -15.52
CA MET A 459 17.47 -41.51 -16.54
C MET A 459 17.40 -40.70 -17.84
N ASN A 460 16.19 -40.31 -18.25
CA ASN A 460 16.01 -39.43 -19.42
C ASN A 460 16.70 -38.07 -19.22
N ILE A 461 16.56 -37.44 -18.05
CA ILE A 461 17.25 -36.18 -17.73
C ILE A 461 18.77 -36.35 -17.76
N TYR A 462 19.27 -37.45 -17.20
CA TYR A 462 20.70 -37.76 -17.23
C TYR A 462 21.22 -37.85 -18.67
N HIS A 463 20.54 -38.59 -19.55
CA HIS A 463 20.93 -38.70 -20.96
C HIS A 463 20.86 -37.37 -21.70
N MET A 464 19.82 -36.56 -21.49
CA MET A 464 19.71 -35.22 -22.09
C MET A 464 20.86 -34.30 -21.65
N LEU A 465 21.20 -34.31 -20.35
CA LEU A 465 22.33 -33.54 -19.83
C LEU A 465 23.66 -34.03 -20.41
N GLN A 466 23.86 -35.35 -20.49
CA GLN A 466 25.06 -35.95 -21.05
C GLN A 466 25.26 -35.57 -22.53
N GLU A 467 24.19 -35.62 -23.33
CA GLU A 467 24.21 -35.23 -24.74
C GLU A 467 24.56 -33.75 -24.91
N HIS A 468 23.90 -32.86 -24.17
CA HIS A 468 24.12 -31.42 -24.30
C HIS A 468 25.49 -30.98 -23.78
N LEU A 469 25.94 -31.50 -22.63
CA LEU A 469 27.24 -31.14 -22.06
C LEU A 469 28.38 -31.64 -22.95
N ASN A 470 28.26 -32.82 -23.55
CA ASN A 470 29.27 -33.32 -24.50
C ASN A 470 29.33 -32.49 -25.80
N LEU A 471 28.21 -31.94 -26.26
CA LEU A 471 28.16 -31.02 -27.41
C LEU A 471 28.75 -29.63 -27.11
N THR A 472 28.90 -29.26 -25.83
CA THR A 472 29.47 -27.95 -25.45
C THR A 472 30.97 -28.00 -25.17
N ILE A 473 31.53 -29.22 -25.01
CA ILE A 473 32.93 -29.45 -24.64
C ILE A 473 33.80 -29.78 -25.86
N ASN A 474 33.21 -30.19 -26.98
CA ASN A 474 33.85 -30.31 -28.30
C ASN A 474 33.53 -29.08 -29.16
#